data_AF-A0A4Y1ZQB1-F1
#
_entry.id   AF-A0A4Y1ZQB1-F1
#
_cell.length_a   1.000
_cell.length_b   1.000
_cell.length_c   1.000
_cell.angle_alpha   90.00
_cell.angle_beta   90.00
_cell.angle_gamma   90.00
#
_symmetry.space_group_name_H-M   'P 1'
#
loop_
_entity.id
_entity.type
_entity.pdbx_description
1 polymer ?
#
loop_
_entity_poly.entity_id
_entity_poly.type
_entity_poly.pdbx_seq_one_letter_code
_entity_poly.pdbx_strand_id
1 'polypeptide(L)'
;MILKFRKFEIAFSGDIAKAFLMIGISEKDRDYLKFLWFGDNEQGYKTLRFKRLPFGLCCSPAILDMTIKYHIKKYKSVNPECFEMLNSSLYVDDLYYGSDTIEGACRLSTDAVNIFKDAGMDLRKLRSNSEKLNSLWIEKGHKVGLTRESKFWA
;
A
#
# COMPACT_ATOMS: atom_id res chain seq x y z
N MET A 1 9.85 -8.52 -9.55
CA MET A 1 8.88 -8.53 -8.42
C MET A 1 8.29 -9.92 -8.18
N ILE A 2 7.53 -10.53 -9.11
CA ILE A 2 6.99 -11.91 -8.93
C ILE A 2 8.09 -12.97 -8.70
N LEU A 3 9.27 -12.81 -9.34
CA LEU A 3 10.39 -13.73 -9.15
C LEU A 3 10.94 -13.75 -7.72
N LYS A 4 10.89 -12.62 -6.99
CA LYS A 4 11.36 -12.54 -5.59
C LYS A 4 10.39 -13.20 -4.63
N PHE A 5 9.08 -13.13 -4.93
CA PHE A 5 8.05 -13.82 -4.15
C PHE A 5 8.20 -15.34 -4.19
N ARG A 6 8.79 -15.89 -5.27
CA ARG A 6 9.09 -17.33 -5.41
C ARG A 6 10.46 -17.74 -4.85
N LYS A 7 11.24 -16.79 -4.34
CA LYS A 7 12.61 -17.05 -3.88
C LYS A 7 12.63 -17.74 -2.51
N PHE A 8 11.64 -17.44 -1.67
CA PHE A 8 11.65 -17.78 -0.25
C PHE A 8 10.65 -18.87 0.08
N GLU A 9 10.94 -19.67 1.10
CA GLU A 9 10.03 -20.69 1.60
C GLU A 9 8.73 -20.07 2.14
N ILE A 10 8.84 -18.94 2.85
CA ILE A 10 7.70 -18.23 3.44
C ILE A 10 7.50 -16.92 2.70
N ALA A 11 6.38 -16.83 2.00
CA ALA A 11 6.00 -15.67 1.23
C ALA A 11 4.90 -14.90 1.95
N PHE A 12 4.93 -13.57 1.84
CA PHE A 12 3.87 -12.70 2.34
C PHE A 12 3.53 -11.57 1.38
N SER A 13 2.29 -11.11 1.48
CA SER A 13 1.78 -9.97 0.74
C SER A 13 1.04 -8.99 1.65
N GLY A 14 0.95 -7.73 1.24
CA GLY A 14 0.15 -6.69 1.88
C GLY A 14 -0.35 -5.65 0.89
N ASP A 15 -1.37 -4.90 1.27
CA ASP A 15 -2.06 -3.87 0.48
C ASP A 15 -1.99 -2.54 1.24
N ILE A 16 -1.51 -1.47 0.60
CA ILE A 16 -1.51 -0.13 1.19
C ILE A 16 -2.90 0.48 1.02
N ALA A 17 -3.62 0.65 2.13
CA ALA A 17 -4.98 1.17 2.11
C ALA A 17 -5.06 2.57 1.51
N LYS A 18 -5.83 2.73 0.43
CA LYS A 18 -6.13 4.03 -0.18
C LYS A 18 -4.85 4.81 -0.53
N ALA A 19 -3.81 4.12 -1.02
CA ALA A 19 -2.47 4.66 -1.20
C ALA A 19 -2.44 6.02 -1.92
N PHE A 20 -3.12 6.14 -3.05
CA PHE A 20 -3.22 7.39 -3.81
C PHE A 20 -3.91 8.51 -3.00
N LEU A 21 -4.96 8.18 -2.26
CA LEU A 21 -5.69 9.19 -1.47
C LEU A 21 -4.88 9.73 -0.30
N MET A 22 -3.80 9.06 0.11
CA MET A 22 -2.90 9.57 1.15
C MET A 22 -2.05 10.74 0.65
N ILE A 23 -1.92 10.92 -0.67
CA ILE A 23 -1.11 11.97 -1.28
C ILE A 23 -1.97 13.21 -1.53
N GLY A 24 -1.57 14.33 -0.93
CA GLY A 24 -2.20 15.64 -1.14
C GLY A 24 -1.71 16.30 -2.43
N ILE A 25 -2.63 16.95 -3.14
CA ILE A 25 -2.30 17.73 -4.34
C ILE A 25 -2.13 19.20 -3.96
N SER A 26 -1.06 19.80 -4.47
CA SER A 26 -0.78 21.24 -4.37
C SER A 26 -1.96 22.04 -4.89
N GLU A 27 -2.32 23.12 -4.20
CA GLU A 27 -3.52 23.91 -4.53
C GLU A 27 -3.50 24.45 -5.96
N LYS A 28 -2.31 24.76 -6.47
CA LYS A 28 -2.07 25.23 -7.85
C LYS A 28 -2.43 24.18 -8.90
N ASP A 29 -2.28 22.90 -8.58
CA ASP A 29 -2.48 21.80 -9.53
C ASP A 29 -3.91 21.23 -9.46
N ARG A 30 -4.68 21.54 -8.41
CA ARG A 30 -6.05 21.04 -8.23
C ARG A 30 -7.00 21.52 -9.32
N ASP A 31 -6.71 22.63 -9.96
CA ASP A 31 -7.57 23.19 -10.99
C ASP A 31 -7.55 22.41 -12.30
N TYR A 32 -6.52 21.59 -12.53
CA TYR A 32 -6.44 20.64 -13.65
C TYR A 32 -7.19 19.33 -13.39
N LEU A 33 -7.69 19.12 -12.16
CA LEU A 33 -8.33 17.88 -11.71
C LEU A 33 -9.79 18.11 -11.35
N LYS A 34 -10.46 18.94 -12.15
CA LYS A 34 -11.90 19.21 -12.04
C LYS A 34 -12.69 18.13 -12.76
N PHE A 35 -13.87 17.81 -12.21
CA PHE A 35 -14.83 16.94 -12.86
C PHE A 35 -16.25 17.44 -12.58
N LEU A 36 -17.17 17.09 -13.48
CA LEU A 36 -18.58 17.41 -13.34
C LEU A 36 -19.29 16.26 -12.64
N TRP A 37 -20.09 16.58 -11.64
CA TRP A 37 -20.95 15.65 -10.92
C TRP A 37 -22.41 15.95 -11.26
N PHE A 38 -23.10 14.96 -11.81
CA PHE A 38 -24.53 14.99 -12.10
C PHE A 38 -25.20 14.15 -11.01
N GLY A 39 -25.87 14.79 -10.06
CA GLY A 39 -26.59 14.07 -9.00
C GLY A 39 -27.89 13.46 -9.52
N ASP A 40 -28.40 12.44 -8.84
CA ASP A 40 -29.55 11.64 -9.31
C ASP A 40 -30.84 12.44 -9.54
N ASN A 41 -31.02 13.59 -8.88
CA ASN A 41 -32.26 14.37 -8.89
C ASN A 41 -32.05 15.90 -9.03
N GLU A 42 -30.87 16.37 -9.45
CA GLU A 42 -30.63 17.80 -9.68
C GLU A 42 -30.71 18.15 -11.18
N GLN A 43 -31.54 19.14 -11.55
CA GLN A 43 -31.47 19.77 -12.88
C GLN A 43 -30.20 20.64 -12.96
N GLY A 44 -29.04 20.00 -13.14
CA GLY A 44 -27.76 20.70 -13.26
C GLY A 44 -26.55 19.81 -12.98
N TYR A 45 -25.37 20.43 -12.98
CA TYR A 45 -24.11 19.78 -12.63
C TYR A 45 -23.35 20.59 -11.58
N LYS A 46 -22.60 19.89 -10.72
CA LYS A 46 -21.65 20.50 -9.79
C LYS A 46 -20.25 20.31 -10.31
N THR A 47 -19.44 21.37 -10.31
CA THR A 47 -18.00 21.25 -10.60
C THR A 47 -17.26 20.94 -9.30
N LEU A 48 -16.66 19.76 -9.22
CA LEU A 48 -15.84 19.33 -8.10
C LEU A 48 -14.37 19.27 -8.53
N ARG A 49 -13.45 19.25 -7.57
CA ARG A 49 -12.01 19.09 -7.82
C ARG A 49 -11.38 18.15 -6.82
N PHE A 50 -10.44 17.33 -7.28
CA PHE A 50 -9.68 16.45 -6.41
C PHE A 50 -8.70 17.24 -5.53
N LYS A 51 -8.68 16.94 -4.24
CA LYS A 51 -7.66 17.42 -3.27
C LYS A 51 -6.54 16.41 -3.03
N ARG A 52 -6.77 15.15 -3.42
CA ARG A 52 -5.87 14.01 -3.25
C ARG A 52 -5.64 13.36 -4.61
N LEU A 53 -4.52 12.66 -4.77
CA LEU A 53 -4.13 12.02 -6.02
C LEU A 53 -5.25 11.08 -6.52
N PRO A 54 -5.89 11.37 -7.68
CA PRO A 54 -6.97 10.54 -8.18
C PRO A 54 -6.44 9.29 -8.87
N PHE A 55 -7.29 8.27 -8.93
CA PHE A 55 -7.08 7.10 -9.78
C PHE A 55 -7.30 7.47 -11.26
N GLY A 56 -6.57 6.83 -12.16
CA GLY A 56 -6.78 6.98 -13.60
C GLY A 56 -5.92 8.05 -14.30
N LEU A 57 -5.11 8.85 -13.58
CA LEU A 57 -4.09 9.66 -14.25
C LEU A 57 -2.90 8.77 -14.62
N CYS A 58 -2.35 8.98 -15.82
CA CYS A 58 -1.14 8.29 -16.27
C CYS A 58 0.05 8.50 -15.32
N CYS A 59 0.12 9.65 -14.64
CA CYS A 59 1.19 9.97 -13.70
C CYS A 59 0.94 9.50 -12.25
N SER A 60 -0.28 9.10 -11.89
CA SER A 60 -0.60 8.72 -10.50
C SER A 60 0.28 7.60 -9.95
N PRO A 61 0.53 6.48 -10.68
CA PRO A 61 1.40 5.42 -10.18
C PRO A 61 2.83 5.89 -9.93
N ALA A 62 3.37 6.76 -10.80
CA ALA A 62 4.72 7.30 -10.66
C ALA A 62 4.84 8.23 -9.44
N ILE A 63 3.84 9.09 -9.21
CA ILE A 63 3.81 9.98 -8.04
C ILE A 63 3.74 9.17 -6.74
N LEU A 64 2.94 8.09 -6.72
CA LEU A 64 2.86 7.18 -5.59
C LEU A 64 4.20 6.50 -5.30
N ASP A 65 4.82 5.89 -6.32
CA ASP A 65 6.13 5.24 -6.19
C ASP A 65 7.22 6.21 -5.69
N MET A 66 7.27 7.44 -6.22
CA MET A 66 8.22 8.46 -5.77
C MET A 66 7.99 8.85 -4.31
N THR A 67 6.73 9.00 -3.90
CA THR A 67 6.38 9.34 -2.52
C THR A 67 6.79 8.21 -1.57
N ILE A 68 6.46 6.95 -1.90
CA ILE A 68 6.87 5.81 -1.09
C ILE A 68 8.40 5.74 -0.99
N LYS A 69 9.12 5.84 -2.12
CA LYS A 69 10.59 5.84 -2.15
C LYS A 69 11.20 6.94 -1.30
N TYR A 70 10.60 8.14 -1.31
CA TYR A 70 11.04 9.25 -0.47
C TYR A 70 10.92 8.91 1.03
N HIS A 71 9.80 8.32 1.46
CA HIS A 71 9.59 7.94 2.85
C HIS A 71 10.51 6.80 3.30
N ILE A 72 10.62 5.72 2.52
CA ILE A 72 11.43 4.55 2.92
C ILE A 72 12.94 4.87 2.93
N LYS A 73 13.41 5.85 2.13
CA LYS A 73 14.83 6.25 2.08
C LYS A 73 15.40 6.64 3.44
N LYS A 74 14.57 7.16 4.35
CA LYS A 74 14.97 7.47 5.74
C LYS A 74 15.46 6.26 6.52
N TYR A 75 14.98 5.07 6.16
CA TYR A 75 15.30 3.81 6.83
C TYR A 75 16.50 3.09 6.21
N LYS A 76 17.13 3.64 5.16
CA LYS A 76 18.27 3.01 4.50
C LYS A 76 19.44 2.72 5.44
N SER A 77 19.72 3.60 6.40
CA SER A 77 20.79 3.41 7.39
C SER A 77 20.31 2.69 8.66
N VAL A 78 19.03 2.80 9.01
CA VAL A 78 18.46 2.27 10.26
C VAL A 78 18.03 0.81 10.12
N ASN A 79 17.40 0.48 9.00
CA ASN A 79 16.93 -0.87 8.68
C ASN A 79 17.17 -1.14 7.18
N PRO A 80 18.44 -1.38 6.79
CA PRO A 80 18.82 -1.57 5.39
C PRO A 80 18.10 -2.76 4.74
N GLU A 81 17.85 -3.82 5.51
CA GLU A 81 17.18 -5.03 5.02
C GLU A 81 15.71 -4.74 4.64
N CYS A 82 14.95 -4.08 5.53
CA CYS A 82 13.57 -3.70 5.24
C CYS A 82 13.50 -2.64 4.14
N PHE A 83 14.45 -1.70 4.08
CA PHE A 83 14.57 -0.74 3.00
C PHE A 83 14.73 -1.43 1.63
N GLU A 84 15.67 -2.37 1.51
CA GLU A 84 15.91 -3.08 0.24
C GLU A 84 14.72 -3.96 -0.16
N MET A 85 14.05 -4.57 0.82
CA MET A 85 12.79 -5.25 0.59
C MET A 85 11.77 -4.28 -0.01
N LEU A 86 11.41 -3.20 0.69
CA LEU A 86 10.36 -2.27 0.26
C LEU A 86 10.70 -1.63 -1.10
N ASN A 87 11.96 -1.25 -1.31
CA ASN A 87 12.41 -0.60 -2.55
C ASN A 87 12.33 -1.52 -3.78
N SER A 88 12.25 -2.84 -3.60
CA SER A 88 12.33 -3.80 -4.71
C SER A 88 11.13 -4.75 -4.84
N SER A 89 10.13 -4.60 -3.97
CA SER A 89 9.06 -5.59 -3.77
C SER A 89 7.65 -5.01 -3.80
N LEU A 90 7.51 -3.72 -4.10
CA LEU A 90 6.23 -3.04 -4.26
C LEU A 90 5.79 -3.00 -5.73
N TYR A 91 4.52 -3.30 -5.96
CA TYR A 91 3.79 -3.04 -7.20
C TYR A 91 2.76 -1.97 -6.96
N VAL A 92 3.03 -0.72 -7.32
CA VAL A 92 2.08 0.37 -7.06
C VAL A 92 1.77 0.44 -5.54
N ASP A 93 0.64 -0.11 -5.08
CA ASP A 93 0.19 -0.20 -3.70
C ASP A 93 0.28 -1.59 -3.07
N ASP A 94 0.61 -2.64 -3.83
CA ASP A 94 0.76 -4.01 -3.32
C ASP A 94 2.21 -4.36 -2.96
N LEU A 95 2.42 -4.97 -1.80
CA LEU A 95 3.70 -5.51 -1.34
C LEU A 95 3.74 -7.04 -1.55
N TYR A 96 4.81 -7.56 -2.14
CA TYR A 96 5.04 -9.00 -2.29
C TYR A 96 6.49 -9.38 -1.95
N TYR A 97 6.71 -10.09 -0.86
CA TYR A 97 8.04 -10.53 -0.47
C TYR A 97 8.03 -11.87 0.30
N GLY A 98 9.15 -12.23 0.92
CA GLY A 98 9.26 -13.43 1.74
C GLY A 98 10.56 -13.49 2.55
N SER A 99 10.71 -14.57 3.29
CA SER A 99 11.89 -14.93 4.08
C SER A 99 11.97 -16.46 4.19
N ASP A 100 13.17 -17.00 4.42
CA ASP A 100 13.34 -18.44 4.64
C ASP A 100 12.93 -18.88 6.05
N THR A 101 12.69 -17.92 6.96
CA THR A 101 12.25 -18.17 8.34
C THR A 101 11.00 -17.39 8.71
N ILE A 102 10.19 -17.96 9.62
CA ILE A 102 8.95 -17.33 10.12
C ILE A 102 9.29 -16.04 10.87
N GLU A 103 10.34 -16.08 11.69
CA GLU A 103 10.80 -14.94 12.48
C GLU A 103 11.25 -13.81 11.56
N GLY A 104 11.99 -14.11 10.50
CA GLY A 104 12.43 -13.13 9.50
C GLY A 104 11.24 -12.51 8.77
N ALA A 105 10.28 -13.32 8.32
CA ALA A 105 9.07 -12.83 7.66
C ALA A 105 8.22 -11.96 8.60
N CYS A 106 8.06 -12.38 9.86
CA CYS A 106 7.31 -11.62 10.88
C CYS A 106 7.97 -10.29 11.20
N ARG A 107 9.30 -10.27 11.34
CA ARG A 107 10.08 -9.04 11.58
C ARG A 107 9.95 -8.09 10.39
N LEU A 108 10.25 -8.54 9.17
CA LEU A 108 10.21 -7.70 7.96
C LEU A 108 8.81 -7.13 7.69
N SER A 109 7.76 -7.94 7.82
CA SER A 109 6.38 -7.47 7.65
C SER A 109 5.96 -6.48 8.75
N THR A 110 6.38 -6.71 10.00
CA THR A 110 6.11 -5.77 11.11
C THR A 110 6.85 -4.44 10.90
N ASP A 111 8.11 -4.49 10.47
CA ASP A 111 8.90 -3.30 10.14
C ASP A 111 8.27 -2.52 8.99
N ALA A 112 7.80 -3.21 7.94
CA ALA A 112 7.08 -2.59 6.85
C ALA A 112 5.81 -1.86 7.32
N VAL A 113 4.99 -2.50 8.17
CA VAL A 113 3.80 -1.87 8.77
C VAL A 113 4.18 -0.59 9.52
N ASN A 114 5.25 -0.62 10.31
CA ASN A 114 5.70 0.55 11.08
C ASN A 114 6.23 1.68 10.18
N ILE A 115 7.01 1.35 9.15
CA ILE A 115 7.55 2.32 8.19
C ILE A 115 6.42 3.00 7.42
N PHE A 116 5.44 2.25 6.93
CA PHE A 116 4.29 2.84 6.25
C PHE A 116 3.42 3.66 7.21
N LYS A 117 3.25 3.22 8.46
CA LYS A 117 2.53 3.98 9.47
C LYS A 117 3.18 5.34 9.76
N ASP A 118 4.52 5.40 9.81
CA ASP A 118 5.26 6.67 9.92
C ASP A 118 5.07 7.58 8.69
N ALA A 119 4.90 6.98 7.51
CA ALA A 119 4.53 7.68 6.28
C ALA A 119 3.04 8.10 6.21
N GLY A 120 2.24 7.81 7.25
CA GLY A 120 0.80 8.07 7.25
C GLY A 120 0.00 7.12 6.35
N MET A 121 0.58 5.98 5.98
CA MET A 121 -0.02 4.95 5.13
C MET A 121 -0.31 3.69 5.95
N ASP A 122 -1.45 3.04 5.70
CA ASP A 122 -1.87 1.84 6.43
C ASP A 122 -1.63 0.59 5.57
N LEU A 123 -0.54 -0.14 5.85
CA LEU A 123 -0.29 -1.45 5.24
C LEU A 123 -1.15 -2.50 5.93
N ARG A 124 -2.05 -3.14 5.17
CA ARG A 124 -3.08 -4.05 5.69
C ARG A 124 -3.26 -5.28 4.80
N LYS A 125 -4.24 -6.12 5.17
CA LYS A 125 -4.55 -7.39 4.48
C LYS A 125 -3.33 -8.28 4.34
N LEU A 126 -2.51 -8.34 5.40
CA LEU A 126 -1.35 -9.22 5.40
C LEU A 126 -1.80 -10.66 5.16
N ARG A 127 -1.14 -11.36 4.25
CA ARG A 127 -1.40 -12.77 3.93
C ARG A 127 -0.09 -13.49 3.73
N SER A 128 0.00 -14.73 4.19
CA SER A 128 1.14 -15.61 3.96
C SER A 128 0.69 -17.02 3.59
N ASN A 129 1.59 -17.76 2.91
CA ASN A 129 1.48 -19.21 2.74
C ASN A 129 1.70 -20.01 4.05
N SER A 130 2.23 -19.38 5.11
CA SER A 130 2.43 -20.02 6.41
C SER A 130 1.32 -19.67 7.40
N GLU A 131 0.55 -20.67 7.84
CA GLU A 131 -0.47 -20.50 8.88
C GLU A 131 0.11 -19.98 10.19
N LYS A 132 1.31 -20.45 10.56
CA LYS A 132 2.03 -19.98 11.76
C LYS A 132 2.28 -18.48 11.71
N LEU A 133 2.69 -17.95 10.55
CA LEU A 133 2.91 -16.51 10.37
C LEU A 133 1.59 -15.73 10.44
N ASN A 134 0.53 -16.25 9.81
CA ASN A 134 -0.79 -15.63 9.89
C ASN A 134 -1.29 -15.52 11.34
N SER A 135 -1.12 -16.56 12.16
CA SER A 135 -1.46 -16.53 13.59
C SER A 135 -0.63 -15.51 14.37
N LEU A 136 0.70 -15.46 14.13
CA LEU A 136 1.58 -14.49 14.77
C LEU A 136 1.20 -13.04 14.48
N TRP A 137 0.73 -12.74 13.27
CA TRP A 137 0.23 -11.40 12.95
C TRP A 137 -1.04 -11.04 13.71
N ILE A 138 -1.95 -11.99 13.91
CA ILE A 138 -3.17 -11.79 14.71
C ILE A 138 -2.80 -11.49 16.16
N GLU A 139 -1.88 -12.26 16.74
CA GLU A 139 -1.38 -12.04 18.11
C GLU A 139 -0.73 -10.66 18.28
N LYS A 140 -0.02 -10.19 17.25
CA LYS A 140 0.59 -8.84 17.22
C LYS A 140 -0.39 -7.71 16.86
N GLY A 141 -1.68 -8.02 16.63
CA GLY A 141 -2.71 -7.03 16.31
C GLY A 141 -2.64 -6.47 14.88
N HIS A 142 -1.94 -7.14 13.97
CA HIS A 142 -1.86 -6.73 12.57
C HIS A 142 -3.14 -7.08 11.80
N LYS A 143 -3.49 -6.27 10.79
CA LYS A 143 -4.67 -6.50 9.95
C LYS A 143 -4.41 -7.61 8.92
N VAL A 144 -4.71 -8.85 9.31
CA VAL A 144 -4.61 -10.03 8.43
C VAL A 144 -5.81 -10.10 7.48
N GLY A 145 -5.55 -10.41 6.21
CA GLY A 145 -6.60 -10.65 5.23
C GLY A 145 -7.17 -12.06 5.42
N LEU A 146 -8.26 -12.21 6.18
CA LEU A 146 -8.99 -13.49 6.25
C LEU A 146 -9.60 -13.83 4.87
N THR A 147 -9.66 -15.11 4.54
CA THR A 147 -10.25 -15.62 3.30
C THR A 147 -11.78 -15.48 3.35
N ARG A 148 -12.34 -14.91 2.27
CA ARG A 148 -13.76 -14.60 1.96
C ARG A 148 -14.30 -13.24 2.42
N GLU A 149 -14.06 -12.24 1.58
CA GLU A 149 -15.15 -11.38 1.14
C GLU A 149 -15.29 -11.55 -0.38
N SER A 150 -16.20 -12.44 -0.75
CA SER A 150 -16.85 -12.41 -2.05
C SER A 150 -17.69 -11.13 -2.14
N LYS A 151 -17.56 -10.42 -3.27
CA LYS A 151 -18.42 -9.35 -3.79
C LYS A 151 -18.03 -7.91 -3.42
N PHE A 152 -17.14 -7.34 -4.22
CA PHE A 152 -17.19 -5.92 -4.60
C PHE A 152 -17.64 -5.83 -6.06
N TRP A 153 -18.93 -6.07 -6.29
CA TRP A 153 -19.75 -5.54 -7.38
C TRP A 153 -21.20 -5.57 -6.90
N ALA A 154 -21.63 -4.47 -6.31
CA ALA A 154 -23.01 -3.99 -6.24
C ALA A 154 -22.93 -2.48 -6.01
#